data_AF-A0A1R1RF03-F1
#
_entry.id   AF-A0A1R1RF03-F1
#
_cell.length_a   1.000
_cell.length_b   1.000
_cell.length_c   1.000
_cell.angle_alpha   90.00
_cell.angle_beta   90.00
_cell.angle_gamma   90.00
#
_symmetry.space_group_name_H-M   'P 1'
#
loop_
_entity.id
_entity.type
_entity.pdbx_description
1 polymer ?
#
loop_
_entity_poly.entity_id
_entity_poly.type
_entity_poly.pdbx_seq_one_letter_code
_entity_poly.pdbx_strand_id
1 'polypeptide(L)'
;MKLPLTEQERSNLRAARIKMKDTAEMELSSLAQALDSPLARAKYIKALAQFQTVPSIGPKIAQSVIDLGYYSLAEIKHETGADLIIRLEKLKGYWEDPCAEDALRCIVYYANHPGSGKSWWDFTAERKRYRQQYGYPADRPSIPWYEKK
;
A
#
# COMPACT_ATOMS: atom_id res chain seq x y z
N MET A 1 8.99 -8.43 -3.22
CA MET A 1 7.82 -7.87 -3.93
C MET A 1 7.03 -9.00 -4.57
N LYS A 2 5.70 -8.98 -4.45
CA LYS A 2 4.78 -9.91 -5.08
C LYS A 2 3.73 -9.12 -5.86
N LEU A 3 3.65 -9.34 -7.16
CA LEU A 3 2.67 -8.70 -8.05
C LEU A 3 1.71 -9.77 -8.60
N PRO A 4 0.40 -9.50 -8.67
CA PRO A 4 -0.60 -10.43 -9.14
C PRO A 4 -0.63 -10.47 -10.68
N LEU A 5 0.52 -10.73 -11.31
CA LEU A 5 0.65 -10.79 -12.77
C LEU A 5 0.05 -12.09 -13.32
N THR A 6 -0.61 -12.02 -14.48
CA THR A 6 -0.98 -13.21 -15.26
C THR A 6 0.28 -13.89 -15.81
N GLU A 7 0.14 -15.14 -16.25
CA GLU A 7 1.24 -15.86 -16.88
C GLU A 7 1.74 -15.15 -18.15
N GLN A 8 0.82 -14.58 -18.94
CA GLN A 8 1.13 -13.80 -20.13
C GLN A 8 1.88 -12.51 -19.78
N GLU A 9 1.38 -11.72 -18.82
CA GLU A 9 2.04 -10.49 -18.35
C GLU A 9 3.47 -10.80 -17.87
N ARG A 10 3.65 -11.89 -17.11
CA ARG A 10 4.96 -12.34 -16.63
C ARG A 10 5.87 -12.81 -17.78
N SER A 11 5.33 -13.40 -18.83
CA SER A 11 6.08 -13.76 -20.04
C SER A 11 6.55 -12.51 -20.79
N ASN A 12 5.65 -11.55 -20.99
CA ASN A 12 5.92 -10.31 -21.70
C ASN A 12 7.02 -9.48 -21.03
N LEU A 13 6.97 -9.31 -19.70
CA LEU A 13 8.03 -8.64 -18.95
C LEU A 13 9.40 -9.32 -19.11
N ARG A 14 9.43 -10.67 -19.11
CA ARG A 14 10.67 -11.44 -19.33
C ARG A 14 11.22 -11.24 -20.73
N ALA A 15 10.36 -11.29 -21.76
CA ALA A 15 10.75 -11.05 -23.15
C ALA A 15 11.32 -9.62 -23.33
N ALA A 16 10.73 -8.64 -22.67
CA ALA A 16 11.18 -7.26 -22.63
C ALA A 16 12.40 -7.01 -21.70
N ARG A 17 12.92 -8.06 -21.03
CA ARG A 17 14.03 -8.00 -20.07
C ARG A 17 13.80 -7.04 -18.89
N ILE A 18 12.54 -6.81 -18.53
CA ILE A 18 12.14 -5.97 -17.40
C ILE A 18 12.05 -6.83 -16.14
N LYS A 19 12.71 -6.42 -15.06
CA LYS A 19 12.58 -7.10 -13.76
C LYS A 19 11.34 -6.57 -13.05
N MET A 20 10.67 -7.42 -12.27
CA MET A 20 9.47 -7.02 -11.51
C MET A 20 9.70 -5.77 -10.64
N LYS A 21 10.88 -5.64 -10.03
CA LYS A 21 11.23 -4.47 -9.20
C LYS A 21 11.28 -3.16 -9.99
N ASP A 22 11.56 -3.21 -11.29
CA ASP A 22 11.72 -2.02 -12.13
C ASP A 22 10.35 -1.44 -12.50
N THR A 23 9.27 -2.24 -12.41
CA THR A 23 7.89 -1.81 -12.73
C THR A 23 7.38 -0.65 -11.88
N ALA A 24 7.92 -0.45 -10.67
CA ALA A 24 7.57 0.67 -9.82
C ALA A 24 7.97 2.02 -10.43
N GLU A 25 9.09 2.07 -11.15
CA GLU A 25 9.71 3.31 -11.65
C GLU A 25 9.43 3.55 -13.15
N MET A 26 8.85 2.57 -13.85
CA MET A 26 8.55 2.69 -15.28
C MET A 26 7.47 3.74 -15.57
N GLU A 27 7.58 4.43 -16.71
CA GLU A 27 6.48 5.21 -17.26
C GLU A 27 5.25 4.35 -17.52
N LEU A 28 4.06 4.92 -17.28
CA LEU A 28 2.81 4.17 -17.30
C LEU A 28 2.51 3.56 -18.68
N SER A 29 2.72 4.33 -19.75
CA SER A 29 2.54 3.89 -21.13
C SER A 29 3.51 2.76 -21.50
N SER A 30 4.78 2.90 -21.13
CA SER A 30 5.82 1.89 -21.36
C SER A 30 5.52 0.59 -20.60
N LEU A 31 5.02 0.68 -19.36
CA LEU A 31 4.61 -0.49 -18.60
C LEU A 31 3.38 -1.17 -19.23
N ALA A 32 2.39 -0.38 -19.68
CA ALA A 32 1.22 -0.91 -20.38
C ALA A 32 1.61 -1.68 -21.65
N GLN A 33 2.51 -1.11 -22.45
CA GLN A 33 3.08 -1.76 -23.63
C GLN A 33 3.84 -3.04 -23.26
N ALA A 34 4.70 -2.99 -22.25
CA ALA A 34 5.49 -4.14 -21.82
C ALA A 34 4.66 -5.28 -21.23
N LEU A 35 3.52 -4.96 -20.60
CA LEU A 35 2.57 -5.94 -20.10
C LEU A 35 1.64 -6.47 -21.19
N ASP A 36 1.52 -5.75 -22.31
CA ASP A 36 0.44 -5.92 -23.29
C ASP A 36 -0.94 -5.83 -22.61
N SER A 37 -1.18 -4.71 -21.91
CA SER A 37 -2.38 -4.53 -21.08
C SER A 37 -2.92 -3.09 -21.14
N PRO A 38 -4.20 -2.85 -20.78
CA PRO A 38 -4.75 -1.51 -20.68
C PRO A 38 -4.01 -0.64 -19.64
N LEU A 39 -4.00 0.69 -19.84
CA LEU A 39 -3.38 1.64 -18.90
C LEU A 39 -3.87 1.48 -17.46
N ALA A 40 -5.15 1.14 -17.25
CA ALA A 40 -5.69 0.91 -15.91
C ALA A 40 -5.02 -0.28 -15.20
N ARG A 41 -4.75 -1.36 -15.94
CA ARG A 41 -4.06 -2.54 -15.41
C ARG A 41 -2.60 -2.22 -15.09
N ALA A 42 -1.91 -1.54 -15.99
CA ALA A 42 -0.55 -1.06 -15.75
C ALA A 42 -0.48 -0.11 -14.55
N LYS A 43 -1.45 0.79 -14.38
CA LYS A 43 -1.53 1.72 -13.24
C LYS A 43 -1.65 0.96 -11.92
N TYR A 44 -2.51 -0.05 -11.88
CA TYR A 44 -2.65 -0.92 -10.71
C TYR A 44 -1.36 -1.69 -10.38
N ILE A 45 -0.71 -2.29 -11.38
CA ILE A 45 0.55 -3.02 -11.18
C ILE A 45 1.67 -2.09 -10.71
N LYS A 46 1.82 -0.91 -11.33
CA LYS A 46 2.78 0.11 -10.93
C LYS A 46 2.55 0.57 -9.48
N ALA A 47 1.30 0.86 -9.11
CA ALA A 47 0.94 1.27 -7.75
C ALA A 47 1.31 0.18 -6.72
N LEU A 48 0.92 -1.07 -6.99
CA LEU A 48 1.26 -2.21 -6.12
C LEU A 48 2.77 -2.40 -5.97
N ALA A 49 3.51 -2.22 -7.07
CA ALA A 49 4.97 -2.30 -7.05
C ALA A 49 5.56 -1.16 -6.23
N GLN A 50 5.08 0.07 -6.44
CA GLN A 50 5.58 1.26 -5.78
C GLN A 50 5.37 1.22 -4.26
N PHE A 51 4.19 0.83 -3.76
CA PHE A 51 4.01 0.71 -2.31
C PHE A 51 4.83 -0.41 -1.68
N GLN A 52 5.17 -1.46 -2.45
CA GLN A 52 6.06 -2.53 -2.00
C GLN A 52 7.56 -2.19 -2.08
N THR A 53 7.94 -0.98 -2.52
CA THR A 53 9.33 -0.50 -2.37
C THR A 53 9.59 0.02 -0.95
N VAL A 54 8.54 0.39 -0.21
CA VAL A 54 8.63 0.79 1.20
C VAL A 54 9.12 -0.42 2.03
N PRO A 55 10.14 -0.27 2.89
CA PRO A 55 10.64 -1.38 3.70
C PRO A 55 9.54 -2.03 4.52
N SER A 56 9.57 -3.35 4.64
CA SER A 56 8.60 -4.18 5.38
C SER A 56 7.14 -4.14 4.90
N ILE A 57 6.82 -3.43 3.81
CA ILE A 57 5.47 -3.36 3.26
C ILE A 57 5.24 -4.49 2.24
N GLY A 58 4.31 -5.38 2.59
CA GLY A 58 3.88 -6.49 1.74
C GLY A 58 2.69 -6.16 0.84
N PRO A 59 2.30 -7.09 -0.06
CA PRO A 59 1.23 -6.90 -1.02
C PRO A 59 -0.14 -6.62 -0.38
N LYS A 60 -0.43 -7.16 0.83
CA LYS A 60 -1.72 -6.94 1.51
C LYS A 60 -1.92 -5.46 1.89
N ILE A 61 -0.90 -4.82 2.44
CA ILE A 61 -0.97 -3.40 2.80
C ILE A 61 -0.93 -2.54 1.54
N ALA A 62 -0.09 -2.88 0.55
CA ALA A 62 -0.07 -2.19 -0.73
C ALA A 62 -1.46 -2.20 -1.41
N GLN A 63 -2.14 -3.35 -1.40
CA GLN A 63 -3.53 -3.46 -1.87
C GLN A 63 -4.48 -2.58 -1.05
N SER A 64 -4.37 -2.58 0.28
CA SER A 64 -5.23 -1.75 1.13
C SER A 64 -5.08 -0.25 0.84
N VAL A 65 -3.89 0.22 0.46
CA VAL A 65 -3.69 1.62 0.04
C VAL A 65 -4.35 1.90 -1.31
N ILE A 66 -4.33 0.94 -2.23
CA ILE A 66 -5.05 1.05 -3.51
C ILE A 66 -6.58 1.01 -3.29
N ASP A 67 -7.07 0.16 -2.39
CA ASP A 67 -8.50 0.08 -2.04
C ASP A 67 -9.01 1.42 -1.49
N LEU A 68 -8.14 2.18 -0.80
CA LEU A 68 -8.39 3.54 -0.34
C LEU A 68 -8.33 4.61 -1.46
N GLY A 69 -7.98 4.24 -2.68
CA GLY A 69 -7.96 5.11 -3.86
C GLY A 69 -6.60 5.71 -4.23
N TYR A 70 -5.51 5.32 -3.56
CA TYR A 70 -4.17 5.84 -3.86
C TYR A 70 -3.40 4.90 -4.80
N TYR A 71 -2.87 5.45 -5.87
CA TYR A 71 -2.10 4.74 -6.89
C TYR A 71 -0.64 5.19 -6.98
N SER A 72 -0.20 6.10 -6.11
CA SER A 72 1.22 6.44 -5.98
C SER A 72 1.62 6.93 -4.59
N LEU A 73 2.92 6.88 -4.30
CA LEU A 73 3.50 7.52 -3.12
C LEU A 73 3.30 9.04 -3.13
N ALA A 74 3.21 9.68 -4.30
CA ALA A 74 2.97 11.12 -4.38
C ALA A 74 1.57 11.50 -3.86
N GLU A 75 0.56 10.71 -4.18
CA GLU A 75 -0.84 10.97 -3.80
C GLU A 75 -1.09 10.80 -2.28
N ILE A 76 -0.30 9.97 -1.58
CA ILE A 76 -0.50 9.68 -0.15
C ILE A 76 0.28 10.61 0.79
N LYS A 77 1.13 11.52 0.27
CA LYS A 77 2.04 12.35 1.08
C LYS A 77 1.36 13.18 2.16
N HIS A 78 0.15 13.65 1.90
CA HIS A 78 -0.57 14.57 2.77
C HIS A 78 -1.51 13.87 3.75
N GLU A 79 -1.53 12.54 3.73
CA GLU A 79 -2.39 11.75 4.61
C GLU A 79 -1.75 11.51 5.97
N THR A 80 -2.55 11.05 6.93
CA THR A 80 -2.05 10.52 8.20
C THR A 80 -2.39 9.05 8.33
N GLY A 81 -1.51 8.26 8.95
CA GLY A 81 -1.80 6.85 9.21
C GLY A 81 -3.05 6.66 10.10
N ALA A 82 -3.31 7.61 11.00
CA ALA A 82 -4.49 7.61 11.87
C ALA A 82 -5.80 7.74 11.09
N ASP A 83 -5.85 8.59 10.07
CA ASP A 83 -7.03 8.80 9.23
C ASP A 83 -7.18 7.72 8.15
N LEU A 84 -6.05 7.23 7.63
CA LEU A 84 -6.04 6.12 6.67
C LEU A 84 -6.62 4.85 7.28
N ILE A 85 -6.25 4.49 8.52
CA ILE A 85 -6.80 3.28 9.15
C ILE A 85 -8.30 3.42 9.41
N ILE A 86 -8.78 4.60 9.82
CA ILE A 86 -10.21 4.84 10.04
C ILE A 86 -10.99 4.64 8.73
N ARG A 87 -10.51 5.22 7.61
CA ARG A 87 -11.14 5.02 6.30
C ARG A 87 -11.07 3.57 5.84
N LEU A 88 -9.96 2.88 6.08
CA LEU A 88 -9.78 1.49 5.67
C LEU A 88 -10.75 0.56 6.40
N GLU A 89 -10.89 0.74 7.72
CA GLU A 89 -11.80 -0.05 8.54
C GLU A 89 -13.26 0.20 8.15
N LYS A 90 -13.63 1.46 7.89
CA LYS A 90 -14.96 1.81 7.38
C LYS A 90 -15.24 1.17 6.01
N LEU A 91 -14.27 1.21 5.10
CA LEU A 91 -14.39 0.55 3.79
C LEU A 91 -14.58 -0.97 3.93
N LYS A 92 -13.92 -1.59 4.90
CA LYS A 92 -13.97 -3.03 5.14
C LYS A 92 -15.16 -3.49 5.96
N GLY A 93 -15.75 -2.60 6.77
CA GLY A 93 -16.83 -2.93 7.71
C GLY A 93 -16.37 -3.70 8.95
N TYR A 94 -15.06 -3.74 9.22
CA TYR A 94 -14.45 -4.37 10.40
C TYR A 94 -13.16 -3.64 10.78
N TRP A 95 -12.75 -3.75 12.03
CA TRP A 95 -11.51 -3.12 12.51
C TRP A 95 -10.29 -4.02 12.25
N GLU A 96 -9.17 -3.41 11.86
CA GLU A 96 -7.96 -4.10 11.40
C GLU A 96 -6.96 -4.34 12.51
N ASP A 97 -6.03 -5.27 12.28
CA ASP A 97 -4.91 -5.49 13.20
C ASP A 97 -4.16 -4.17 13.43
N PRO A 98 -3.80 -3.78 14.67
CA PRO A 98 -3.13 -2.51 14.92
C PRO A 98 -1.84 -2.28 14.12
N CYS A 99 -1.14 -3.33 13.69
CA CYS A 99 0.04 -3.20 12.83
C CYS A 99 -0.28 -2.64 11.43
N ALA A 100 -1.55 -2.69 10.99
CA ALA A 100 -1.98 -2.07 9.75
C ALA A 100 -1.86 -0.54 9.81
N GLU A 101 -2.19 0.08 10.94
CA GLU A 101 -1.98 1.53 11.11
C GLU A 101 -0.48 1.87 11.12
N ASP A 102 0.35 1.06 11.79
CA ASP A 102 1.80 1.23 11.81
C ASP A 102 2.38 1.18 10.38
N ALA A 103 1.87 0.26 9.55
CA ALA A 103 2.25 0.14 8.15
C ALA A 103 1.79 1.35 7.31
N LEU A 104 0.58 1.86 7.53
CA LEU A 104 0.08 3.07 6.85
C LEU A 104 0.90 4.32 7.22
N ARG A 105 1.26 4.48 8.50
CA ARG A 105 2.18 5.54 8.97
C ARG A 105 3.54 5.44 8.27
N CYS A 106 4.07 4.23 8.16
CA CYS A 106 5.35 3.98 7.47
C CYS A 106 5.29 4.37 5.99
N ILE A 107 4.22 4.06 5.28
CA ILE A 107 4.04 4.42 3.86
C ILE A 107 4.00 5.95 3.69
N VAL A 108 3.19 6.64 4.49
CA VAL A 108 3.12 8.12 4.48
C VAL A 108 4.48 8.73 4.79
N TYR A 109 5.19 8.20 5.79
CA TYR A 109 6.51 8.67 6.16
C TYR A 109 7.49 8.48 5.00
N TYR A 110 7.53 7.29 4.39
CA TYR A 110 8.42 7.00 3.25
C TYR A 110 8.10 7.86 2.03
N ALA A 111 6.82 8.13 1.77
CA ALA A 111 6.41 9.04 0.70
C ALA A 111 7.03 10.44 0.88
N ASN A 112 7.14 10.93 2.12
CA ASN A 112 7.77 12.21 2.45
C ASN A 112 9.29 12.12 2.64
N HIS A 113 9.84 10.92 2.87
CA HIS A 113 11.26 10.67 3.07
C HIS A 113 11.74 9.48 2.21
N PRO A 114 11.78 9.63 0.87
CA PRO A 114 12.19 8.54 -0.02
C PRO A 114 13.60 8.04 0.33
N GLY A 115 13.79 6.71 0.31
CA GLY A 115 15.05 6.08 0.70
C GLY A 115 15.23 5.84 2.20
N SER A 116 14.27 6.24 3.04
CA SER A 116 14.25 5.86 4.45
C SER A 116 14.30 4.34 4.63
N GLY A 117 15.16 3.86 5.53
CA GLY A 117 15.24 2.45 5.93
C GLY A 117 14.25 2.02 7.01
N LYS A 118 13.37 2.94 7.47
CA LYS A 118 12.39 2.62 8.52
C LYS A 118 11.41 1.55 8.08
N SER A 119 11.10 0.65 8.99
CA SER A 119 10.10 -0.40 8.83
C SER A 119 8.84 -0.07 9.64
N TRP A 120 7.72 -0.74 9.36
CA TRP A 120 6.44 -0.40 9.97
C TRP A 120 6.47 -0.43 11.51
N TRP A 121 7.23 -1.37 12.10
CA TRP A 121 7.31 -1.50 13.56
C TRP A 121 7.99 -0.31 14.25
N ASP A 122 8.77 0.50 13.52
CA ASP A 122 9.38 1.74 14.06
C ASP A 122 8.32 2.79 14.42
N PHE A 123 7.09 2.66 13.92
CA PHE A 123 5.96 3.57 14.16
C PHE A 123 5.04 3.10 15.30
N THR A 124 5.30 1.91 15.87
CA THR A 124 4.45 1.31 16.93
C THR A 124 4.34 2.21 18.16
N ALA A 125 5.46 2.79 18.61
CA ALA A 125 5.49 3.65 19.79
C ALA A 125 4.71 4.96 19.56
N GLU A 126 4.86 5.55 18.37
CA GLU A 126 4.13 6.75 17.96
C GLU A 126 2.63 6.49 17.92
N ARG A 127 2.20 5.39 17.27
CA ARG A 127 0.79 4.99 17.21
C ARG A 127 0.21 4.79 18.60
N LYS A 128 0.89 4.05 19.48
CA LYS A 128 0.42 3.79 20.85
C LYS A 128 0.19 5.10 21.62
N ARG A 129 1.15 6.04 21.56
CA ARG A 129 1.01 7.36 22.19
C ARG A 129 -0.18 8.13 21.60
N TYR A 130 -0.33 8.12 20.28
CA TYR A 130 -1.45 8.79 19.61
C TYR A 130 -2.81 8.19 20.04
N ARG A 131 -2.94 6.86 20.05
CA ARG A 131 -4.20 6.19 20.42
C ARG A 131 -4.51 6.28 21.91
N GLN A 132 -3.51 6.43 22.78
CA GLN A 132 -3.74 6.74 24.18
C GLN A 132 -4.34 8.13 24.36
N GLN A 133 -3.91 9.11 23.56
CA GLN A 133 -4.37 10.50 23.67
C GLN A 133 -5.73 10.73 22.98
N TYR A 134 -5.94 10.14 21.81
CA TYR A 134 -7.09 10.46 20.93
C TYR A 134 -8.07 9.29 20.75
N GLY A 135 -7.70 8.07 21.13
CA GLY A 135 -8.54 6.89 20.92
C GLY A 135 -8.82 6.59 19.44
N TYR A 136 -9.92 5.86 19.22
CA TYR A 136 -10.56 5.67 17.92
C TYR A 136 -11.92 6.38 17.91
N PRO A 137 -12.45 6.76 16.74
CA PRO A 137 -13.76 7.39 16.67
C PRO A 137 -14.87 6.45 17.16
N ALA A 138 -15.95 7.02 17.68
CA ALA A 138 -17.08 6.26 18.23
C ALA A 138 -17.82 5.40 17.19
N ASP A 139 -17.69 5.76 15.90
CA ASP A 139 -18.31 5.06 14.77
C ASP A 139 -17.37 4.02 14.13
N ARG A 140 -16.27 3.63 14.81
CA ARG A 140 -15.40 2.54 14.37
C ARG A 140 -16.20 1.22 14.31
N PRO A 141 -16.04 0.39 13.27
CA PRO A 141 -16.64 -0.94 13.22
C PRO A 141 -16.32 -1.77 14.48
N SER A 142 -17.30 -2.54 14.96
CA SER A 142 -17.15 -3.39 16.15
C SER A 142 -16.57 -4.77 15.84
N ILE A 143 -16.79 -5.27 14.63
CA ILE A 143 -16.34 -6.60 14.21
C ILE A 143 -14.82 -6.60 14.05
N PRO A 144 -14.09 -7.53 14.69
CA PRO A 144 -12.64 -7.66 14.52
C PRO A 144 -12.24 -8.34 13.20
N TRP A 145 -11.06 -7.99 12.70
CA TRP A 145 -10.50 -8.57 11.46
C TRP A 145 -10.40 -10.10 11.46
N TYR A 146 -10.18 -10.73 12.61
CA TYR A 146 -10.01 -12.19 12.69
C TYR A 146 -11.31 -12.97 12.53
N GLU A 147 -12.47 -12.33 12.64
CA GLU A 147 -13.78 -12.94 12.38
C GLU A 147 -14.18 -12.90 10.89
N LYS A 148 -13.43 -12.16 10.07
CA LYS A 148 -13.68 -12.01 8.62
C LYS A 148 -12.63 -12.72 7.76
N LYS A 149 -11.72 -13.46 8.38
CA LYS A 149 -10.68 -14.25 7.71
C LYS A 149 -11.13 -15.68 7.44
#